data_AF-A0A0G3M434-F1
#
_entry.id   AF-A0A0G3M434-F1
#
_cell.length_a   1.000
_cell.length_b   1.000
_cell.length_c   1.000
_cell.angle_alpha   90.00
_cell.angle_beta   90.00
_cell.angle_gamma   90.00
#
_symmetry.space_group_name_H-M   'P 1'
#
loop_
_entity.id
_entity.type
_entity.pdbx_description
1 polymer ?
#
loop_
_entity_poly.entity_id
_entity_poly.type
_entity_poly.pdbx_seq_one_letter_code
_entity_poly.pdbx_strand_id
1 'polypeptide(L)'
;MNFNGAVFSGYLEIFWQFSWLQWLVFSVIINIFLYFFSISLYIFIDRTCRKNVLQGKNHPVTRSDLYLSFLTIICNSLVMLIGVFLWKTGWIELTIHPSVTEIVSEVIALLLLMDVLMYFFHYAAHLPFVYKRIHGKHHQHVSTNFLSLFVLHPLETIGFGLMMLVLLMCYDFSAVSISVYLLVNLVWGTIGHLNREFFPASFDRIFVGTTRFHNQHHLDETKNFGFYTSIWDRLFGTYR
;
A
#
# COMPACT_ATOMS: atom_id res chain seq x y z
N MET A 1 31.16 13.51 21.37
CA MET A 1 30.20 13.12 20.32
C MET A 1 29.93 14.34 19.46
N ASN A 2 30.66 14.47 18.35
CA ASN A 2 30.47 15.55 17.38
C ASN A 2 29.49 15.06 16.31
N PHE A 3 28.21 15.42 16.43
CA PHE A 3 27.25 15.34 15.33
C PHE A 3 27.45 16.57 14.44
N ASN A 4 28.55 16.59 13.68
CA ASN A 4 28.79 17.65 12.71
C ASN A 4 28.20 17.25 11.35
N GLY A 5 27.09 17.89 11.00
CA GLY A 5 26.81 18.29 9.62
C GLY A 5 26.32 17.21 8.66
N ALA A 6 25.21 16.55 8.95
CA ALA A 6 24.37 16.01 7.88
C ALA A 6 23.68 17.21 7.20
N VAL A 7 24.30 17.75 6.15
CA VAL A 7 23.65 18.73 5.27
C VAL A 7 22.53 17.99 4.58
N PHE A 8 21.31 18.09 5.10
CA PHE A 8 20.15 17.46 4.48
C PHE A 8 19.75 18.26 3.23
N SER A 9 19.04 17.65 2.30
CA SER A 9 18.37 18.40 1.23
C SER A 9 17.41 19.40 1.88
N GLY A 10 17.23 20.59 1.30
CA GLY A 10 16.53 21.70 1.99
C GLY A 10 15.12 21.36 2.51
N TYR A 11 14.42 20.40 1.90
CA TYR A 11 13.12 19.92 2.42
C TYR A 11 13.26 18.94 3.59
N LEU A 12 14.28 18.07 3.60
CA LEU A 12 14.57 17.16 4.70
C LEU A 12 14.97 17.93 5.96
N GLU A 13 15.67 19.06 5.83
CA GLU A 13 15.95 19.94 6.98
C GLU A 13 14.67 20.45 7.63
N ILE A 14 13.69 20.90 6.82
CA ILE A 14 12.39 21.37 7.33
C ILE A 14 11.70 20.27 8.13
N PHE A 15 11.61 19.06 7.57
CA PHE A 15 10.99 17.92 8.24
C PHE A 15 11.79 17.45 9.47
N TRP A 16 13.11 17.52 9.43
CA TRP A 16 13.96 17.20 10.58
C TRP A 16 13.67 18.12 11.76
N GLN A 17 13.39 19.41 11.52
CA GLN A 17 13.08 20.38 12.57
C GLN A 17 11.64 20.30 13.11
N PHE A 18 10.76 19.47 12.53
CA PHE A 18 9.40 19.31 13.06
C PHE A 18 9.40 18.73 14.48
N SER A 19 8.63 19.38 15.35
CA SER A 19 8.21 18.84 16.64
C SER A 19 7.31 17.61 16.48
N TRP A 20 7.16 16.83 17.55
CA TRP A 20 6.24 15.67 17.56
C TRP A 20 4.78 16.04 17.28
N LEU A 21 4.33 17.21 17.72
CA LEU A 21 2.98 17.69 17.41
C LEU A 21 2.84 18.02 15.92
N GLN A 22 3.83 18.66 15.31
CA GLN A 22 3.83 18.92 13.86
C GLN A 22 3.86 17.61 13.07
N TRP A 23 4.64 16.62 13.49
CA TRP A 23 4.64 15.30 12.87
C TRP A 23 3.30 14.57 13.00
N LEU A 24 2.67 14.63 14.18
CA LEU A 24 1.34 14.06 14.39
C LEU A 24 0.33 14.72 13.45
N VAL A 25 0.26 16.04 13.43
CA VAL A 25 -0.65 16.79 12.55
C VAL A 25 -0.37 16.49 11.08
N PHE A 26 0.90 16.52 10.66
CA PHE A 26 1.30 16.23 9.30
C PHE A 26 0.90 14.80 8.88
N SER A 27 1.16 13.80 9.73
CA SER A 27 0.82 12.40 9.47
C SER A 27 -0.67 12.18 9.26
N VAL A 28 -1.52 12.84 10.05
CA VAL A 28 -2.98 12.73 9.92
C VAL A 28 -3.45 13.44 8.65
N ILE A 29 -2.97 14.67 8.40
CA ILE A 29 -3.35 15.44 7.21
C ILE A 29 -2.97 14.70 5.92
N ILE A 30 -1.74 14.19 5.83
CA ILE A 30 -1.28 13.52 4.61
C ILE A 30 -2.07 12.21 4.38
N ASN A 31 -2.37 11.44 5.42
CA ASN A 31 -3.17 10.22 5.28
C ASN A 31 -4.63 10.50 4.93
N ILE A 32 -5.22 11.59 5.46
CA ILE A 32 -6.55 12.06 5.02
C ILE A 32 -6.53 12.46 3.55
N PHE A 33 -5.51 13.22 3.14
CA PHE A 33 -5.35 13.62 1.74
C PHE A 33 -5.23 12.40 0.81
N LEU A 34 -4.36 11.44 1.14
CA LEU A 34 -4.16 10.21 0.37
C LEU A 34 -5.43 9.34 0.31
N TYR A 35 -6.16 9.26 1.41
CA TYR A 35 -7.46 8.57 1.48
C TYR A 35 -8.47 9.18 0.50
N PHE A 36 -8.66 10.50 0.53
CA PHE A 36 -9.56 11.17 -0.41
C PHE A 36 -9.04 11.10 -1.85
N PHE A 37 -7.73 11.20 -2.07
CA PHE A 37 -7.12 11.01 -3.38
C PHE A 37 -7.46 9.64 -3.98
N SER A 38 -7.33 8.56 -3.19
CA SER A 38 -7.69 7.20 -3.63
C SER A 38 -9.18 7.08 -3.97
N ILE A 39 -10.07 7.63 -3.13
CA ILE A 39 -11.52 7.63 -3.41
C ILE A 39 -11.82 8.41 -4.70
N SER A 40 -11.22 9.59 -4.88
CA SER A 40 -11.37 10.40 -6.09
C SER A 40 -10.85 9.68 -7.32
N LEU A 41 -9.69 9.03 -7.22
CA LEU A 41 -9.10 8.24 -8.31
C LEU A 41 -10.01 7.06 -8.68
N TYR A 42 -10.52 6.32 -7.70
CA TYR A 42 -11.49 5.25 -7.92
C TYR A 42 -12.70 5.76 -8.70
N ILE A 43 -13.34 6.83 -8.21
CA ILE A 43 -14.56 7.38 -8.81
C ILE A 43 -14.28 7.91 -10.22
N PHE A 44 -13.13 8.56 -10.42
CA PHE A 44 -12.69 9.03 -11.72
C PHE A 44 -12.56 7.87 -12.71
N ILE A 45 -11.86 6.79 -12.33
CA ILE A 45 -11.66 5.63 -13.21
C ILE A 45 -13.00 4.92 -13.48
N ASP A 46 -13.82 4.68 -12.46
CA ASP A 46 -15.11 4.00 -12.64
C ASP A 46 -16.06 4.77 -13.56
N ARG A 47 -16.01 6.11 -13.54
CA ARG A 47 -16.83 6.97 -14.43
C ARG A 47 -16.27 7.11 -15.84
N THR A 48 -14.96 7.04 -16.02
CA THR A 48 -14.31 7.32 -17.32
C THR A 48 -13.95 6.05 -18.10
N CYS A 49 -13.74 4.92 -17.42
CA CYS A 49 -13.38 3.66 -18.05
C CYS A 49 -14.61 3.00 -18.67
N ARG A 50 -14.55 2.79 -20.00
CA ARG A 50 -15.67 2.23 -20.80
C ARG A 50 -15.75 0.70 -20.80
N LYS A 51 -14.83 0.01 -20.10
CA LYS A 51 -14.82 -1.46 -20.02
C LYS A 51 -15.96 -1.97 -19.15
N ASN A 52 -16.33 -3.24 -19.34
CA ASN A 52 -17.41 -3.85 -18.57
C ASN A 52 -17.05 -3.99 -17.08
N VAL A 53 -18.09 -3.91 -16.23
CA VAL A 53 -17.97 -4.26 -14.82
C VAL A 53 -17.62 -5.73 -14.65
N LEU A 54 -16.81 -6.05 -13.64
CA LEU A 54 -16.42 -7.43 -13.35
C LEU A 54 -17.54 -8.17 -12.63
N GLN A 55 -18.24 -7.49 -11.72
CA GLN A 55 -19.38 -8.02 -10.97
C GLN A 55 -20.57 -7.06 -11.01
N GLY A 56 -21.80 -7.60 -11.02
CA GLY A 56 -23.01 -6.83 -11.34
C GLY A 56 -23.42 -5.75 -10.32
N LYS A 57 -22.98 -5.86 -9.06
CA LYS A 57 -23.25 -4.87 -8.01
C LYS A 57 -22.04 -4.76 -7.08
N ASN A 58 -21.70 -3.56 -6.66
CA ASN A 58 -20.67 -3.32 -5.64
C ASN A 58 -21.18 -3.73 -4.24
N HIS A 59 -20.28 -4.13 -3.35
CA HIS A 59 -20.60 -4.31 -1.94
C HIS A 59 -21.17 -3.00 -1.35
N PRO A 60 -22.29 -3.04 -0.61
CA PRO A 60 -22.86 -1.84 0.00
C PRO A 60 -21.94 -1.31 1.10
N VAL A 61 -21.73 0.00 1.16
CA VAL A 61 -20.92 0.60 2.24
C VAL A 61 -21.70 0.56 3.54
N THR A 62 -21.15 -0.11 4.55
CA THR A 62 -21.73 -0.24 5.88
C THR A 62 -21.08 0.72 6.89
N ARG A 63 -21.69 0.87 8.07
CA ARG A 63 -21.07 1.63 9.19
C ARG A 63 -19.75 1.01 9.65
N SER A 64 -19.64 -0.31 9.61
CA SER A 64 -18.39 -0.98 9.98
C SER A 64 -17.26 -0.67 9.01
N ASP A 65 -17.59 -0.47 7.73
CA ASP A 65 -16.59 -0.19 6.70
C ASP A 65 -16.05 1.24 6.84
N LEU A 66 -16.93 2.20 7.15
CA LEU A 66 -16.53 3.57 7.48
C LEU A 66 -15.66 3.63 8.74
N TYR A 67 -16.00 2.84 9.77
CA TYR A 67 -15.18 2.77 10.98
C TYR A 67 -13.78 2.22 10.68
N LEU A 68 -13.68 1.09 9.97
CA LEU A 68 -12.40 0.49 9.61
C LEU A 68 -11.59 1.38 8.66
N SER A 69 -12.24 2.05 7.72
CA SER A 69 -11.55 2.94 6.79
C SER A 69 -10.93 4.16 7.50
N PHE A 70 -11.64 4.76 8.46
CA PHE A 70 -11.07 5.83 9.29
C PHE A 70 -10.00 5.29 10.24
N LEU A 71 -10.16 4.08 10.78
CA LEU A 71 -9.15 3.46 11.62
C LEU A 71 -7.85 3.20 10.84
N THR A 72 -7.95 2.84 9.56
CA THR A 72 -6.80 2.71 8.65
C THR A 72 -6.01 4.02 8.52
N ILE A 73 -6.67 5.18 8.48
CA ILE A 73 -5.99 6.50 8.50
C ILE A 73 -5.18 6.68 9.78
N ILE A 74 -5.75 6.31 10.93
CA ILE A 74 -5.06 6.41 12.23
C ILE A 74 -3.88 5.43 12.30
N CYS A 75 -4.07 4.19 11.86
CA CYS A 75 -3.01 3.18 11.81
C CYS A 75 -1.86 3.59 10.90
N ASN A 76 -2.14 4.11 9.70
CA ASN A 76 -1.09 4.59 8.79
C ASN A 76 -0.36 5.82 9.36
N SER A 77 -1.09 6.71 10.05
CA SER A 77 -0.48 7.85 10.75
C SER A 77 0.46 7.36 11.86
N LEU A 78 0.07 6.33 12.61
CA LEU A 78 0.91 5.71 13.64
C LEU A 78 2.17 5.06 13.03
N VAL A 79 2.03 4.28 11.96
CA VAL A 79 3.17 3.69 11.23
C VAL A 79 4.15 4.77 10.79
N MET A 80 3.64 5.87 10.23
CA MET A 80 4.47 6.99 9.82
C MET A 80 5.22 7.61 11.02
N LEU A 81 4.56 7.79 12.15
CA LEU A 81 5.21 8.29 13.37
C LEU A 81 6.29 7.35 13.90
N ILE A 82 6.08 6.03 13.80
CA ILE A 82 7.12 5.03 14.11
C ILE A 82 8.30 5.19 13.15
N GLY A 83 8.05 5.34 11.84
CA GLY A 83 9.11 5.59 10.86
C GLY A 83 9.90 6.87 11.14
N VAL A 84 9.21 7.97 11.48
CA VAL A 84 9.86 9.23 11.89
C VAL A 84 10.68 9.05 13.16
N PHE A 85 10.19 8.28 14.13
CA PHE A 85 10.95 7.95 15.33
C PHE A 85 12.23 7.18 15.02
N LEU A 86 12.13 6.14 14.19
CA LEU A 86 13.28 5.35 13.74
C LEU A 86 14.29 6.22 12.97
N TRP A 87 13.83 7.13 12.12
CA TRP A 87 14.69 8.09 11.42
C TRP A 87 15.40 9.05 12.38
N LYS A 88 14.66 9.66 13.32
CA LYS A 88 15.22 10.59 14.31
C LYS A 88 16.20 9.95 15.30
N THR A 89 16.10 8.64 15.49
CA THR A 89 16.97 7.86 16.39
C THR A 89 18.12 7.17 15.66
N GLY A 90 18.22 7.32 14.33
CA GLY A 90 19.32 6.76 13.52
C GLY A 90 19.17 5.28 13.20
N TRP A 91 17.98 4.69 13.35
CA TRP A 91 17.68 3.33 12.90
C TRP A 91 17.30 3.26 11.42
N ILE A 92 16.78 4.36 10.88
CA ILE A 92 16.58 4.57 9.44
C ILE A 92 17.45 5.75 9.04
N GLU A 93 18.28 5.59 8.03
CA GLU A 93 18.97 6.70 7.38
C GLU A 93 18.37 6.94 5.99
N LEU A 94 18.47 8.18 5.49
CA LEU A 94 17.89 8.57 4.21
C LEU A 94 18.99 9.09 3.31
N THR A 95 19.03 8.60 2.07
CA THR A 95 19.91 9.17 1.05
C THR A 95 19.51 10.62 0.74
N ILE A 96 20.47 11.53 0.89
CA ILE A 96 20.24 12.99 0.86
C ILE A 96 20.21 13.54 -0.57
N HIS A 97 21.11 13.07 -1.42
CA HIS A 97 21.32 13.56 -2.78
C HIS A 97 21.31 12.41 -3.79
N PRO A 98 20.17 11.70 -3.94
CA PRO A 98 20.09 10.62 -4.90
C PRO A 98 20.12 11.18 -6.32
N SER A 99 20.88 10.54 -7.20
CA SER A 99 20.76 10.72 -8.65
C SER A 99 19.41 10.17 -9.15
N VAL A 100 19.00 10.60 -10.34
CA VAL A 100 17.76 10.07 -10.97
C VAL A 100 17.83 8.56 -11.16
N THR A 101 19.00 8.02 -11.52
CA THR A 101 19.19 6.57 -11.68
C THR A 101 19.04 5.84 -10.36
N GLU A 102 19.58 6.38 -9.26
CA GLU A 102 19.38 5.82 -7.92
C GLU A 102 17.90 5.84 -7.55
N ILE A 103 17.18 6.96 -7.73
CA ILE A 103 15.74 7.04 -7.44
C ILE A 103 14.96 5.96 -8.19
N VAL A 104 15.20 5.82 -9.50
CA VAL A 104 14.50 4.82 -10.31
C VAL A 104 14.82 3.40 -9.84
N SER A 105 16.09 3.12 -9.54
CA SER A 105 16.52 1.81 -9.05
C SER A 105 15.94 1.47 -7.68
N GLU A 106 15.88 2.45 -6.77
CA GLU A 106 15.29 2.34 -5.44
C GLU A 106 13.79 2.06 -5.53
N VAL A 107 13.06 2.78 -6.39
CA VAL A 107 11.62 2.54 -6.60
C VAL A 107 11.38 1.14 -7.15
N ILE A 108 12.17 0.69 -8.13
CA ILE A 108 12.06 -0.68 -8.66
C ILE A 108 12.37 -1.71 -7.57
N ALA A 109 13.41 -1.49 -6.76
CA ALA A 109 13.77 -2.37 -5.66
C ALA A 109 12.64 -2.44 -4.62
N LEU A 110 12.10 -1.30 -4.21
CA LEU A 110 10.96 -1.23 -3.29
C LEU A 110 9.75 -1.96 -3.83
N LEU A 111 9.41 -1.79 -5.11
CA LEU A 111 8.30 -2.52 -5.75
C LEU A 111 8.52 -4.05 -5.69
N LEU A 112 9.70 -4.53 -6.06
CA LEU A 112 9.99 -5.98 -6.07
C LEU A 112 10.05 -6.58 -4.67
N LEU A 113 10.72 -5.90 -3.73
CA LEU A 113 10.86 -6.36 -2.35
C LEU A 113 9.52 -6.32 -1.62
N MET A 114 8.73 -5.27 -1.82
CA MET A 114 7.40 -5.21 -1.23
C MET A 114 6.44 -6.18 -1.89
N ASP A 115 6.55 -6.46 -3.21
CA ASP A 115 5.70 -7.47 -3.86
C ASP A 115 5.88 -8.86 -3.21
N VAL A 116 7.13 -9.29 -2.99
CA VAL A 116 7.41 -10.59 -2.36
C VAL A 116 6.95 -10.61 -0.90
N LEU A 117 7.20 -9.54 -0.14
CA LEU A 117 6.79 -9.46 1.25
C LEU A 117 5.26 -9.46 1.34
N MET A 118 4.56 -8.69 0.49
CA MET A 118 3.10 -8.63 0.46
C MET A 118 2.49 -9.96 0.04
N TYR A 119 3.09 -10.68 -0.90
CA TYR A 119 2.63 -12.03 -1.25
C TYR A 119 2.62 -12.95 -0.01
N PHE A 120 3.73 -13.03 0.73
CA PHE A 120 3.80 -13.89 1.92
C PHE A 120 2.90 -13.39 3.05
N PHE A 121 2.82 -12.08 3.25
CA PHE A 121 1.93 -11.49 4.25
C PHE A 121 0.46 -11.81 3.93
N HIS A 122 0.06 -11.65 2.68
CA HIS A 122 -1.29 -11.92 2.22
C HIS A 122 -1.61 -13.41 2.30
N TYR A 123 -0.71 -14.28 1.85
CA TYR A 123 -0.84 -15.73 2.04
C TYR A 123 -1.02 -16.11 3.52
N ALA A 124 -0.22 -15.51 4.42
CA ALA A 124 -0.34 -15.73 5.86
C ALA A 124 -1.68 -15.20 6.43
N ALA A 125 -2.20 -14.09 5.88
CA ALA A 125 -3.50 -13.54 6.25
C ALA A 125 -4.65 -14.50 5.93
N HIS A 126 -4.46 -15.38 4.95
CA HIS A 126 -5.41 -16.43 4.55
C HIS A 126 -5.28 -17.75 5.30
N LEU A 127 -4.32 -17.88 6.23
CA LEU A 127 -4.27 -19.05 7.10
C LEU A 127 -5.56 -19.10 7.96
N PRO A 128 -6.17 -20.29 8.17
CA PRO A 128 -7.54 -20.39 8.69
C PRO A 128 -7.84 -19.59 9.96
N PHE A 129 -6.90 -19.55 10.90
CA PHE A 129 -7.04 -18.80 12.14
C PHE A 129 -6.95 -17.27 11.91
N VAL A 130 -6.00 -16.83 11.09
CA VAL A 130 -5.75 -15.42 10.79
C VAL A 130 -6.91 -14.88 9.96
N TYR A 131 -7.31 -15.60 8.91
CA TYR A 131 -8.41 -15.24 8.04
C TYR A 131 -9.69 -14.97 8.84
N LYS A 132 -10.11 -15.93 9.67
CA LYS A 132 -11.36 -15.80 10.45
C LYS A 132 -11.38 -14.60 11.39
N ARG A 133 -10.22 -14.15 11.86
CA ARG A 133 -10.09 -13.09 12.88
C ARG A 133 -9.78 -11.71 12.29
N ILE A 134 -9.09 -11.68 11.15
CA ILE A 134 -8.43 -10.49 10.64
C ILE A 134 -8.92 -10.25 9.20
N HIS A 135 -8.49 -11.08 8.25
CA HIS A 135 -8.65 -10.80 6.82
C HIS A 135 -10.06 -11.08 6.27
N GLY A 136 -10.85 -11.92 6.93
CA GLY A 136 -12.20 -12.30 6.46
C GLY A 136 -13.18 -11.13 6.40
N LYS A 137 -12.95 -10.04 7.15
CA LYS A 137 -13.75 -8.81 7.04
C LYS A 137 -13.51 -8.10 5.70
N HIS A 138 -12.26 -8.09 5.22
CA HIS A 138 -11.91 -7.58 3.90
C HIS A 138 -12.62 -8.38 2.79
N HIS A 139 -12.63 -9.71 2.90
CA HIS A 139 -13.27 -10.63 1.95
C HIS A 139 -14.81 -10.62 1.95
N GLN A 140 -15.46 -9.88 2.87
CA GLN A 140 -16.89 -9.56 2.72
C GLN A 140 -17.15 -8.72 1.47
N HIS A 141 -16.13 -7.99 0.99
CA HIS A 141 -16.15 -7.16 -0.21
C HIS A 141 -15.86 -7.97 -1.49
N VAL A 142 -16.50 -9.14 -1.65
CA VAL A 142 -16.39 -10.00 -2.85
C VAL A 142 -16.47 -9.19 -4.15
N SER A 143 -17.43 -8.26 -4.21
CA SER A 143 -17.46 -7.18 -5.19
C SER A 143 -16.99 -5.89 -4.54
N THR A 144 -15.82 -5.42 -4.95
CA THR A 144 -15.17 -4.27 -4.32
C THR A 144 -15.84 -2.94 -4.66
N ASN A 145 -15.51 -1.90 -3.90
CA ASN A 145 -16.01 -0.53 -4.02
C ASN A 145 -14.90 0.47 -3.67
N PHE A 146 -15.19 1.76 -3.79
CA PHE A 146 -14.24 2.86 -3.54
C PHE A 146 -13.61 2.89 -2.15
N LEU A 147 -14.18 2.17 -1.18
CA LEU A 147 -13.70 2.10 0.19
C LEU A 147 -12.90 0.82 0.47
N SER A 148 -13.02 -0.21 -0.37
CA SER A 148 -12.60 -1.59 -0.04
C SER A 148 -11.10 -1.73 0.24
N LEU A 149 -10.28 -0.90 -0.40
CA LEU A 149 -8.83 -0.83 -0.12
C LEU A 149 -8.53 -0.48 1.35
N PHE A 150 -9.39 0.31 2.00
CA PHE A 150 -9.21 0.79 3.37
C PHE A 150 -9.99 -0.01 4.41
N VAL A 151 -10.83 -0.97 3.98
CA VAL A 151 -11.56 -1.86 4.90
C VAL A 151 -10.65 -3.04 5.23
N LEU A 152 -9.73 -2.79 6.14
CA LEU A 152 -8.75 -3.75 6.64
C LEU A 152 -8.80 -3.78 8.17
N HIS A 153 -8.46 -4.92 8.75
CA HIS A 153 -8.25 -4.99 10.19
C HIS A 153 -6.99 -4.18 10.57
N PRO A 154 -6.94 -3.49 11.74
CA PRO A 154 -5.80 -2.67 12.14
C PRO A 154 -4.44 -3.37 12.10
N LEU A 155 -4.41 -4.66 12.44
CA LEU A 155 -3.18 -5.47 12.38
C LEU A 155 -2.67 -5.68 10.95
N GLU A 156 -3.56 -5.69 9.94
CA GLU A 156 -3.15 -5.76 8.54
C GLU A 156 -2.52 -4.44 8.11
N THR A 157 -3.21 -3.33 8.39
CA THR A 157 -2.72 -1.97 8.08
C THR A 157 -1.36 -1.71 8.72
N ILE A 158 -1.22 -2.02 10.00
CA ILE A 158 0.07 -1.89 10.71
C ILE A 158 1.10 -2.87 10.14
N GLY A 159 0.71 -4.13 9.86
CA GLY A 159 1.61 -5.14 9.30
C GLY A 159 2.24 -4.71 7.97
N PHE A 160 1.44 -4.23 7.01
CA PHE A 160 1.93 -3.68 5.75
C PHE A 160 2.89 -2.51 5.97
N GLY A 161 2.56 -1.62 6.90
CA GLY A 161 3.42 -0.51 7.28
C GLY A 161 4.76 -0.94 7.88
N LEU A 162 4.75 -1.93 8.77
CA LEU A 162 5.95 -2.45 9.42
C LEU A 162 6.88 -3.16 8.42
N MET A 163 6.35 -3.85 7.41
CA MET A 163 7.17 -4.44 6.35
C MET A 163 8.00 -3.39 5.62
N MET A 164 7.37 -2.25 5.30
CA MET A 164 8.08 -1.11 4.71
C MET A 164 9.18 -0.60 5.64
N LEU A 165 8.86 -0.37 6.92
CA LEU A 165 9.84 0.11 7.90
C LEU A 165 11.02 -0.85 8.07
N VAL A 166 10.80 -2.16 8.00
CA VAL A 166 11.89 -3.16 8.01
C VAL A 166 12.82 -2.94 6.82
N LEU A 167 12.29 -2.74 5.61
CA LEU A 167 13.13 -2.45 4.44
C LEU A 167 13.92 -1.15 4.62
N LEU A 168 13.29 -0.10 5.17
CA LEU A 168 13.95 1.18 5.40
C LEU A 168 15.06 1.13 6.47
N MET A 169 15.00 0.15 7.38
CA MET A 169 16.10 -0.11 8.34
C MET A 169 17.24 -0.92 7.72
N CYS A 170 16.98 -1.64 6.63
CA CYS A 170 17.99 -2.48 5.95
C CYS A 170 18.74 -1.73 4.84
N TYR A 171 18.20 -0.61 4.34
CA TYR A 171 18.79 0.16 3.25
C TYR A 171 18.36 1.62 3.30
N ASP A 172 19.29 2.51 2.98
CA ASP A 172 19.12 3.97 3.09
C ASP A 172 18.42 4.54 1.85
N PHE A 173 17.13 4.24 1.68
CA PHE A 173 16.36 4.77 0.57
C PHE A 173 16.23 6.30 0.64
N SER A 174 16.25 6.98 -0.51
CA SER A 174 15.92 8.40 -0.52
C SER A 174 14.44 8.67 -0.20
N ALA A 175 14.16 9.80 0.45
CA ALA A 175 12.78 10.20 0.76
C ALA A 175 11.89 10.34 -0.48
N VAL A 176 12.48 10.72 -1.62
CA VAL A 176 11.78 10.81 -2.90
C VAL A 176 11.35 9.43 -3.38
N SER A 177 12.24 8.43 -3.37
CA SER A 177 11.91 7.07 -3.78
C SER A 177 10.84 6.45 -2.90
N ILE A 178 10.93 6.64 -1.58
CA ILE A 178 9.90 6.19 -0.63
C ILE A 178 8.54 6.82 -0.97
N SER A 179 8.52 8.14 -1.22
CA SER A 179 7.29 8.87 -1.54
C SER A 179 6.68 8.42 -2.87
N VAL A 180 7.50 8.22 -3.89
CA VAL A 180 7.06 7.72 -5.20
C VAL A 180 6.52 6.30 -5.07
N TYR A 181 7.23 5.41 -4.38
CA TYR A 181 6.76 4.05 -4.13
C TYR A 181 5.40 4.06 -3.39
N LEU A 182 5.25 4.84 -2.32
CA LEU A 182 3.99 4.91 -1.57
C LEU A 182 2.83 5.41 -2.44
N LEU A 183 3.08 6.38 -3.32
CA LEU A 183 2.09 6.85 -4.28
C LEU A 183 1.73 5.75 -5.30
N VAL A 184 2.72 5.06 -5.86
CA VAL A 184 2.50 3.94 -6.79
C VAL A 184 1.72 2.82 -6.08
N ASN A 185 2.07 2.47 -4.85
CA ASN A 185 1.38 1.47 -4.04
C ASN A 185 -0.10 1.82 -3.85
N LEU A 186 -0.40 3.08 -3.49
CA LEU A 186 -1.76 3.56 -3.31
C LEU A 186 -2.56 3.52 -4.62
N VAL A 187 -1.96 4.02 -5.72
CA VAL A 187 -2.59 4.02 -7.05
C VAL A 187 -2.86 2.58 -7.49
N TRP A 188 -1.88 1.69 -7.37
CA TRP A 188 -2.01 0.29 -7.77
C TRP A 188 -3.05 -0.46 -6.94
N GLY A 189 -3.03 -0.28 -5.61
CA GLY A 189 -4.05 -0.85 -4.73
C GLY A 189 -5.45 -0.34 -5.03
N THR A 190 -5.58 0.94 -5.38
CA THR A 190 -6.86 1.55 -5.80
C THR A 190 -7.36 0.90 -7.08
N ILE A 191 -6.47 0.74 -8.09
CA ILE A 191 -6.80 0.10 -9.37
C ILE A 191 -7.14 -1.38 -9.18
N GLY A 192 -6.41 -2.10 -8.33
CA GLY A 192 -6.65 -3.51 -8.00
C GLY A 192 -8.03 -3.76 -7.39
N HIS A 193 -8.57 -2.80 -6.63
CA HIS A 193 -9.89 -2.89 -6.01
C HIS A 193 -11.01 -2.27 -6.85
N LEU A 194 -10.79 -1.88 -8.11
CA LEU A 194 -11.88 -1.49 -8.99
C LEU A 194 -12.82 -2.68 -9.25
N ASN A 195 -14.13 -2.45 -9.36
CA ASN A 195 -15.06 -3.45 -9.89
C ASN A 195 -15.18 -3.37 -11.44
N ARG A 196 -14.14 -2.85 -12.09
CA ARG A 196 -14.08 -2.65 -13.54
C ARG A 196 -12.67 -2.83 -14.01
N GLU A 197 -12.48 -3.67 -15.03
CA GLU A 197 -11.15 -3.92 -15.58
C GLU A 197 -10.56 -2.61 -16.12
N PHE A 198 -9.40 -2.23 -15.61
CA PHE A 198 -8.63 -1.07 -16.10
C PHE A 198 -7.60 -1.51 -17.15
N PHE A 199 -6.93 -2.64 -16.94
CA PHE A 199 -5.83 -3.12 -17.75
C PHE A 199 -6.28 -3.84 -19.03
N PRO A 200 -5.48 -3.81 -20.11
CA PRO A 200 -5.75 -4.63 -21.30
C PRO A 200 -5.76 -6.13 -20.95
N ALA A 201 -6.58 -6.94 -21.64
CA ALA A 201 -6.66 -8.38 -21.40
C ALA A 201 -5.33 -9.13 -21.66
N SER A 202 -4.41 -8.54 -22.41
CA SER A 202 -3.06 -9.09 -22.59
C SER A 202 -2.23 -9.07 -21.30
N PHE A 203 -2.57 -8.23 -20.32
CA PHE A 203 -1.79 -8.05 -19.10
C PHE A 203 -1.88 -9.27 -18.18
N ASP A 204 -2.97 -10.01 -18.24
CA ASP A 204 -3.14 -11.30 -17.53
C ASP A 204 -2.07 -12.33 -17.95
N ARG A 205 -1.44 -12.15 -19.12
CA ARG A 205 -0.39 -13.05 -19.65
C ARG A 205 1.04 -12.63 -19.30
N ILE A 206 1.26 -11.41 -18.81
CA ILE A 206 2.61 -10.84 -18.61
C ILE A 206 2.93 -10.55 -17.15
N PHE A 207 2.49 -11.45 -16.27
CA PHE A 207 2.78 -11.42 -14.83
C PHE A 207 2.24 -10.21 -14.05
N VAL A 208 1.42 -9.35 -14.64
CA VAL A 208 0.91 -8.13 -13.97
C VAL A 208 -0.27 -8.47 -13.07
N GLY A 209 -0.28 -7.95 -11.84
CA GLY A 209 -1.42 -7.98 -10.93
C GLY A 209 -2.48 -6.97 -11.39
N THR A 210 -3.42 -7.44 -12.20
CA THR A 210 -4.50 -6.62 -12.77
C THR A 210 -5.68 -6.47 -11.80
N THR A 211 -6.63 -5.59 -12.14
CA THR A 211 -7.91 -5.51 -11.42
C THR A 211 -8.63 -6.86 -11.42
N ARG A 212 -8.68 -7.56 -12.57
CA ARG A 212 -9.28 -8.90 -12.64
C ARG A 212 -8.55 -9.90 -11.77
N PHE A 213 -7.22 -9.87 -11.74
CA PHE A 213 -6.42 -10.77 -10.92
C PHE A 213 -6.82 -10.68 -9.44
N HIS A 214 -6.89 -9.47 -8.87
CA HIS A 214 -7.31 -9.27 -7.49
C HIS A 214 -8.83 -9.50 -7.29
N ASN A 215 -9.66 -9.16 -8.27
CA ASN A 215 -11.09 -9.47 -8.21
C ASN A 215 -11.35 -10.99 -8.16
N GLN A 216 -10.57 -11.79 -8.90
CA GLN A 216 -10.62 -13.25 -8.85
C GLN A 216 -10.17 -13.78 -7.49
N HIS A 217 -9.20 -13.14 -6.84
CA HIS A 217 -8.82 -13.46 -5.46
C HIS A 217 -9.99 -13.26 -4.49
N HIS A 218 -10.75 -12.17 -4.62
CA HIS A 218 -11.97 -11.94 -3.82
C HIS A 218 -13.10 -12.94 -4.11
N LEU A 219 -13.06 -13.66 -5.24
CA LEU A 219 -13.99 -14.73 -5.59
C LEU A 219 -13.51 -16.12 -5.13
N ASP A 220 -12.19 -16.33 -5.12
CA ASP A 220 -11.51 -17.53 -4.67
C ASP A 220 -10.31 -17.13 -3.80
N GLU A 221 -10.58 -17.03 -2.51
CA GLU A 221 -9.63 -16.61 -1.47
C GLU A 221 -8.39 -17.52 -1.35
N THR A 222 -8.37 -18.67 -2.04
CA THR A 222 -7.24 -19.62 -2.02
C THR A 222 -6.21 -19.38 -3.12
N LYS A 223 -6.41 -18.39 -3.99
CA LYS A 223 -5.61 -18.11 -5.18
C LYS A 223 -5.26 -16.64 -5.32
N ASN A 224 -4.23 -16.31 -6.10
CA ASN A 224 -3.89 -14.94 -6.51
C ASN A 224 -3.56 -13.99 -5.32
N PHE A 225 -2.57 -14.35 -4.50
CA PHE A 225 -2.15 -13.58 -3.32
C PHE A 225 -1.22 -12.39 -3.63
N GLY A 226 -0.62 -12.34 -4.82
CA GLY A 226 0.26 -11.26 -5.25
C GLY A 226 -0.44 -9.90 -5.31
N PHE A 227 0.36 -8.83 -5.37
CA PHE A 227 -0.18 -7.47 -5.35
C PHE A 227 0.13 -6.70 -6.65
N TYR A 228 1.42 -6.51 -6.96
CA TYR A 228 1.84 -5.89 -8.22
C TYR A 228 2.00 -6.90 -9.33
N THR A 229 2.42 -8.13 -8.97
CA THR A 229 2.69 -9.19 -9.93
C THR A 229 2.06 -10.52 -9.53
N SER A 230 1.89 -11.40 -10.52
CA SER A 230 1.54 -12.81 -10.34
C SER A 230 2.75 -13.74 -10.38
N ILE A 231 3.98 -13.21 -10.28
CA ILE A 231 5.22 -13.99 -10.33
C ILE A 231 5.23 -15.03 -9.21
N TRP A 232 4.98 -14.58 -7.98
CA TRP A 232 4.99 -15.43 -6.79
C TRP A 232 3.87 -16.47 -6.82
N ASP A 233 2.68 -16.08 -7.27
CA ASP A 233 1.57 -17.03 -7.41
C ASP A 233 1.85 -18.16 -8.40
N ARG A 234 2.54 -17.85 -9.50
CA ARG A 234 2.93 -18.87 -10.47
C ARG A 234 4.06 -19.74 -9.94
N LEU A 235 5.01 -19.15 -9.20
CA LEU A 235 6.12 -19.88 -8.58
C LEU A 235 5.64 -20.86 -7.52
N PHE A 236 4.67 -20.46 -6.70
CA PHE A 236 4.15 -21.27 -5.58
C PHE A 236 2.85 -22.02 -5.90
N GLY A 237 2.34 -21.96 -7.14
CA GLY A 237 1.17 -22.72 -7.57
C GLY A 237 -0.18 -22.19 -7.04
N THR A 238 -0.26 -20.90 -6.70
CA THR A 238 -1.47 -20.21 -6.24
C THR A 238 -2.11 -19.34 -7.32
N TYR A 239 -1.58 -19.33 -8.55
CA TYR A 239 -2.14 -18.57 -9.67
C TYR A 239 -3.45 -19.19 -10.22
N ARG A 240 -4.41 -18.34 -10.61
CA ARG A 240 -5.67 -18.71 -11.27
C ARG A 240 -6.07 -17.70 -12.35
#